data_AF-A0A060CJU1-F1
#
_entry.id   AF-A0A060CJU1-F1
#
_cell.length_a   1.000
_cell.length_b   1.000
_cell.length_c   1.000
_cell.angle_alpha   90.00
_cell.angle_beta   90.00
_cell.angle_gamma   90.00
#
_symmetry.space_group_name_H-M   'P 1'
#
loop_
_entity.id
_entity.type
_entity.pdbx_description
1 polymer ?
#
loop_
_entity_poly.entity_id
_entity_poly.type
_entity_poly.pdbx_seq_one_letter_code
_entity_poly.pdbx_strand_id
1 'polypeptide(L)'
;MGGVRLQKTDNTLASVLIDLAQSGHMKASEDAANRVLSHLGQVGDNHKDDIERANFAVLRTSDMPAMLVETAFISNPAEERRLIDPAYQRRLASAVLGGINDYFTRQPPPGTLYAARAQAAEASAAAAGSGRIGGSP
;
A
#
# COMPACT_ATOMS: atom_id res chain seq x y z
N MET A 1 -18.74 -4.94 47.33
CA MET A 1 -18.09 -3.78 46.67
C MET A 1 -17.03 -4.30 45.70
N GLY A 2 -17.36 -4.57 44.43
CA GLY A 2 -16.40 -5.23 43.53
C GLY A 2 -16.73 -5.24 42.02
N GLY A 3 -17.65 -4.40 41.54
CA GLY A 3 -18.10 -4.46 40.13
C GLY A 3 -17.68 -3.29 39.23
N VAL A 4 -17.08 -2.22 39.75
CA VAL A 4 -17.00 -0.93 39.03
C VAL A 4 -15.65 -0.70 38.31
N ARG A 5 -14.63 -1.55 38.54
CA ARG A 5 -13.26 -1.35 37.99
C ARG A 5 -12.92 -2.16 36.73
N LEU A 6 -13.73 -3.17 36.39
CA LEU A 6 -13.46 -4.03 35.23
C LEU A 6 -13.89 -3.35 33.92
N GLN A 7 -15.14 -2.88 33.84
CA GLN A 7 -15.71 -2.28 32.61
C GLN A 7 -14.96 -1.02 32.12
N LYS A 8 -14.41 -0.20 33.03
CA LYS A 8 -13.69 1.02 32.65
C LYS A 8 -12.31 0.71 32.06
N THR A 9 -11.65 -0.33 32.56
CA THR A 9 -10.33 -0.77 32.07
C THR A 9 -10.47 -1.47 30.72
N ASP A 10 -11.52 -2.28 30.56
CA ASP A 10 -11.85 -2.93 29.28
C ASP A 10 -12.12 -1.89 28.18
N ASN A 11 -12.85 -0.81 28.50
CA ASN A 11 -13.12 0.28 27.57
C ASN A 11 -11.86 1.07 27.17
N THR A 12 -10.93 1.30 28.10
CA THR A 12 -9.64 1.99 27.81
C THR A 12 -8.69 1.12 26.99
N LEU A 13 -8.60 -0.19 27.27
CA LEU A 13 -7.79 -1.09 26.46
C LEU A 13 -8.36 -1.22 25.04
N ALA A 14 -9.67 -1.33 24.91
CA ALA A 14 -10.34 -1.36 23.61
C ALA A 14 -10.06 -0.08 22.80
N SER A 15 -10.14 1.11 23.42
CA SER A 15 -9.84 2.37 22.71
C SER A 15 -8.38 2.43 22.27
N VAL A 16 -7.42 2.02 23.11
CA VAL A 16 -6.01 2.00 22.73
C VAL A 16 -5.75 1.02 21.58
N LEU A 17 -6.36 -0.16 21.59
CA LEU A 17 -6.23 -1.12 20.49
C LEU A 17 -6.83 -0.58 19.18
N ILE A 18 -7.96 0.12 19.26
CA ILE A 18 -8.57 0.79 18.10
C ILE A 18 -7.64 1.88 17.57
N ASP A 19 -7.09 2.72 18.44
CA ASP A 19 -6.18 3.80 18.05
C ASP A 19 -4.91 3.25 17.39
N LEU A 20 -4.36 2.14 17.92
CA LEU A 20 -3.21 1.45 17.35
C LEU A 20 -3.53 0.82 15.99
N ALA A 21 -4.70 0.19 15.85
CA ALA A 21 -5.15 -0.37 14.58
C ALA A 21 -5.33 0.72 13.52
N GLN A 22 -6.02 1.81 13.85
CA GLN A 22 -6.19 2.97 12.97
C GLN A 22 -4.84 3.57 12.57
N SER A 23 -3.93 3.76 13.52
CA SER A 23 -2.57 4.24 13.25
C SER A 23 -1.81 3.30 12.31
N GLY A 24 -1.97 1.99 12.49
CA GLY A 24 -1.41 0.96 11.62
C GLY A 24 -1.95 1.05 10.19
N HIS A 25 -3.26 1.18 10.02
CA HIS A 25 -3.88 1.36 8.71
C HIS A 25 -3.45 2.65 8.02
N MET A 26 -3.30 3.75 8.77
CA MET A 26 -2.81 5.02 8.23
C MET A 26 -1.38 4.90 7.69
N LYS A 27 -0.48 4.26 8.46
CA LYS A 27 0.90 4.04 8.03
C LYS A 27 0.99 3.13 6.80
N ALA A 28 0.21 2.05 6.79
CA ALA A 28 0.11 1.14 5.65
C ALA A 28 -0.43 1.85 4.40
N SER A 29 -1.43 2.72 4.56
CA SER A 29 -2.02 3.52 3.47
C SER A 29 -0.98 4.44 2.86
N GLU A 30 -0.18 5.11 3.69
CA GLU A 30 0.87 6.03 3.24
C GLU A 30 2.01 5.30 2.50
N ASP A 31 2.47 4.15 3.00
CA ASP A 31 3.49 3.35 2.30
C ASP A 31 2.97 2.85 0.95
N ALA A 32 1.76 2.29 0.91
CA ALA A 32 1.14 1.86 -0.33
C ALA A 32 0.93 3.03 -1.31
N ALA A 33 0.47 4.18 -0.84
CA ALA A 33 0.25 5.36 -1.67
C ALA A 33 1.56 5.91 -2.26
N ASN A 34 2.67 5.90 -1.52
CA ASN A 34 3.97 6.40 -2.02
C ASN A 34 4.45 5.57 -3.21
N ARG A 35 4.20 4.27 -3.16
CA ARG A 35 4.57 3.34 -4.24
C ARG A 35 3.67 3.52 -5.45
N VAL A 36 2.37 3.61 -5.22
CA VAL A 36 1.41 3.91 -6.30
C VAL A 36 1.77 5.24 -6.98
N LEU A 37 2.10 6.28 -6.21
CA LEU A 37 2.54 7.57 -6.73
C LEU A 37 3.82 7.48 -7.56
N SER A 38 4.82 6.73 -7.07
CA SER A 38 6.09 6.49 -7.78
C SER A 38 5.89 5.80 -9.12
N HIS A 39 4.94 4.86 -9.21
CA HIS A 39 4.60 4.19 -10.47
C HIS A 39 3.76 5.08 -11.39
N LEU A 40 2.84 5.88 -10.85
CA LEU A 40 2.02 6.81 -11.64
C LEU A 40 2.87 7.89 -12.32
N GLY A 41 3.92 8.38 -11.66
CA GLY A 41 4.84 9.36 -12.24
C GLY A 41 5.59 8.88 -13.48
N GLN A 42 5.55 7.57 -13.78
CA GLN A 42 6.13 6.99 -15.00
C GLN A 42 5.17 7.04 -16.20
N VAL A 43 3.88 7.25 -15.97
CA VAL A 43 2.83 7.29 -17.01
C VAL A 43 2.64 8.70 -17.57
N GLY A 44 2.93 9.72 -16.78
CA GLY A 44 2.90 11.14 -17.14
C GLY A 44 3.24 12.03 -15.95
N ASP A 45 3.30 13.34 -16.17
CA ASP A 45 3.52 14.29 -15.08
C ASP A 45 2.38 14.19 -14.06
N ASN A 46 2.73 13.82 -12.83
CA ASN A 46 1.81 13.90 -11.73
C ASN A 46 1.53 15.37 -11.43
N HIS A 47 0.29 15.71 -11.03
CA HIS A 47 -0.02 17.08 -10.64
C HIS A 47 0.77 17.52 -9.39
N LYS A 48 1.18 16.56 -8.56
CA LYS A 48 2.04 16.76 -7.40
C LYS A 48 2.99 15.57 -7.21
N ASP A 49 4.17 15.87 -6.70
CA ASP A 49 5.21 14.87 -6.42
C ASP A 49 5.05 14.20 -5.04
N ASP A 50 4.14 14.73 -4.19
CA ASP A 50 3.94 14.28 -2.82
C ASP A 50 2.51 13.79 -2.55
N ILE A 51 2.36 12.92 -1.54
CA ILE A 51 1.06 12.48 -1.04
C ILE A 51 0.39 13.60 -0.26
N GLU A 52 -0.85 13.89 -0.61
CA GLU A 52 -1.70 14.81 0.12
C GLU A 52 -2.52 14.10 1.20
N ARG A 53 -2.59 14.72 2.38
CA ARG A 53 -3.46 14.27 3.47
C ARG A 53 -4.68 15.17 3.56
N ALA A 54 -5.85 14.58 3.39
CA ALA A 54 -7.10 15.30 3.51
C ALA A 54 -8.15 14.47 4.26
N ASN A 55 -9.08 15.17 4.90
CA ASN A 55 -10.09 14.55 5.76
C ASN A 55 -11.31 14.06 4.96
N PHE A 56 -11.07 13.24 3.94
CA PHE A 56 -12.11 12.66 3.11
C PHE A 56 -12.92 11.63 3.89
N ALA A 57 -14.25 11.75 3.89
CA ALA A 57 -15.14 10.83 4.58
C ALA A 57 -14.92 9.37 4.16
N VAL A 58 -14.62 9.14 2.87
CA VAL A 58 -14.40 7.81 2.29
C VAL A 58 -13.16 7.11 2.84
N LEU A 59 -12.18 7.87 3.36
CA LEU A 59 -10.94 7.32 3.92
C LEU A 59 -11.02 7.17 5.45
N ARG A 60 -11.90 7.91 6.14
CA ARG A 60 -12.03 7.89 7.61
C ARG A 60 -12.65 6.60 8.18
N THR A 61 -13.55 5.97 7.43
CA THR A 61 -14.37 4.87 7.95
C THR A 61 -13.88 3.50 7.51
N SER A 62 -12.69 3.43 6.90
CA SER A 62 -12.14 2.15 6.45
C SER A 62 -11.52 1.41 7.63
N ASP A 63 -11.91 0.15 7.79
CA ASP A 63 -11.29 -0.85 8.67
C ASP A 63 -10.02 -1.47 8.06
N MET A 64 -9.49 -0.85 7.00
CA MET A 64 -8.36 -1.30 6.22
C MET A 64 -7.56 -0.09 5.70
N PRO A 65 -6.33 -0.30 5.19
CA PRO A 65 -5.62 0.76 4.48
C PRO A 65 -6.41 1.25 3.26
N ALA A 66 -6.51 2.57 3.08
CA ALA A 66 -7.27 3.20 2.01
C ALA A 66 -6.57 4.44 1.44
N MET A 67 -6.73 4.67 0.14
CA MET A 67 -6.21 5.86 -0.55
C MET A 67 -7.18 6.33 -1.63
N LEU A 68 -7.09 7.61 -1.99
CA LEU A 68 -7.78 8.18 -3.13
C LEU A 68 -6.74 8.54 -4.18
N VAL A 69 -6.95 8.10 -5.42
CA VAL A 69 -6.05 8.36 -6.55
C VAL A 69 -6.75 9.33 -7.51
N GLU A 70 -6.19 10.52 -7.64
CA GLU A 70 -6.60 11.49 -8.67
C GLU A 70 -5.81 11.22 -9.95
N THR A 71 -6.51 10.97 -11.05
CA THR A 71 -5.91 10.40 -12.28
C THR A 71 -5.76 11.43 -13.40
N ALA A 72 -6.64 12.44 -13.40
CA ALA A 72 -6.58 13.67 -14.19
C ALA A 72 -7.74 14.59 -13.78
N PHE A 73 -7.69 15.86 -14.21
CA PHE A 73 -8.74 16.85 -14.08
C PHE A 73 -9.63 16.88 -15.33
N ILE A 74 -10.90 16.51 -15.19
CA ILE A 74 -11.90 16.59 -16.26
C ILE A 74 -12.09 18.04 -16.74
N SER A 75 -11.85 19.03 -15.88
CA SER A 75 -11.92 20.45 -16.24
C SER A 75 -10.84 20.90 -17.23
N ASN A 76 -9.77 20.12 -17.41
CA ASN A 76 -8.74 20.38 -18.42
C ASN A 76 -9.05 19.56 -19.70
N PRO A 77 -9.37 20.21 -20.84
CA PRO A 77 -9.73 19.51 -22.08
C PRO A 77 -8.65 18.56 -22.62
N ALA A 78 -7.37 18.82 -22.32
CA ALA A 78 -6.29 17.93 -22.72
C ALA A 78 -6.23 16.65 -21.87
N GLU A 79 -6.60 16.74 -20.59
CA GLU A 79 -6.69 15.61 -19.66
C GLU A 79 -7.97 14.80 -19.87
N GLU A 80 -9.10 15.47 -20.08
CA GLU A 80 -10.37 14.82 -20.41
C GLU A 80 -10.24 13.90 -21.65
N ARG A 81 -9.59 14.39 -22.71
CA ARG A 81 -9.33 13.57 -23.92
C ARG A 81 -8.46 12.35 -23.63
N ARG A 82 -7.51 12.44 -22.68
CA ARG A 82 -6.69 11.30 -22.24
C ARG A 82 -7.53 10.34 -21.40
N LEU A 83 -8.39 10.85 -20.52
CA LEU A 83 -9.24 10.01 -19.65
C LEU A 83 -10.20 9.11 -20.42
N ILE A 84 -10.62 9.48 -21.63
CA ILE A 84 -11.47 8.64 -22.49
C ILE A 84 -10.68 7.68 -23.39
N ASP A 85 -9.35 7.80 -23.48
CA ASP A 85 -8.50 6.91 -24.27
C ASP A 85 -8.27 5.57 -23.54
N PRO A 86 -8.73 4.42 -24.09
CA PRO A 86 -8.53 3.11 -23.46
C PRO A 86 -7.05 2.74 -23.29
N ALA A 87 -6.15 3.22 -24.15
CA ALA A 87 -4.72 2.97 -24.01
C ALA A 87 -4.15 3.73 -22.80
N TYR A 88 -4.55 4.97 -22.59
CA TYR A 88 -4.18 5.74 -21.39
C TYR A 88 -4.73 5.10 -20.11
N GLN A 89 -6.01 4.73 -20.09
CA GLN A 89 -6.62 4.03 -18.94
C GLN A 89 -5.86 2.74 -18.57
N ARG A 90 -5.44 1.95 -19.57
CA ARG A 90 -4.63 0.74 -19.34
C ARG A 90 -3.26 1.05 -18.75
N ARG A 91 -2.57 2.10 -19.23
CA ARG A 91 -1.28 2.52 -18.67
C ARG A 91 -1.43 2.93 -17.21
N LEU A 92 -2.44 3.74 -16.91
CA LEU A 92 -2.76 4.19 -15.56
C LEU A 92 -3.08 3.01 -14.63
N ALA A 93 -3.96 2.10 -15.04
CA ALA A 93 -4.31 0.91 -14.27
C ALA A 93 -3.08 0.01 -14.02
N SER A 94 -2.20 -0.12 -15.02
CA SER A 94 -0.96 -0.89 -14.89
C SER A 94 0.01 -0.26 -13.89
N ALA A 95 0.10 1.06 -13.84
CA ALA A 95 0.92 1.77 -12.86
C ALA A 95 0.37 1.62 -11.44
N VAL A 96 -0.94 1.77 -11.24
CA VAL A 96 -1.58 1.53 -9.94
C VAL A 96 -1.34 0.09 -9.47
N LEU A 97 -1.55 -0.89 -10.37
CA LEU A 97 -1.26 -2.30 -10.09
C LEU A 97 0.22 -2.52 -9.74
N GLY A 98 1.13 -1.88 -10.46
CA GLY A 98 2.57 -1.93 -10.20
C GLY A 98 2.91 -1.48 -8.78
N GLY A 99 2.40 -0.33 -8.36
CA GLY A 99 2.61 0.19 -7.01
C GLY A 99 2.01 -0.70 -5.91
N ILE A 100 0.81 -1.24 -6.12
CA ILE A 100 0.17 -2.17 -5.19
C ILE A 100 0.98 -3.48 -5.09
N ASN A 101 1.44 -4.02 -6.20
CA ASN A 101 2.28 -5.22 -6.23
C ASN A 101 3.60 -4.99 -5.50
N ASP A 102 4.25 -3.84 -5.73
CA ASP A 102 5.49 -3.48 -5.05
C ASP A 102 5.27 -3.38 -3.53
N TYR A 103 4.16 -2.76 -3.08
CA TYR A 103 3.79 -2.69 -1.66
C TYR A 103 3.73 -4.08 -1.01
N PHE A 104 2.91 -4.97 -1.57
CA PHE A 104 2.74 -6.33 -1.02
C PHE A 104 3.97 -7.23 -1.23
N THR A 105 4.83 -6.94 -2.20
CA THR A 105 6.09 -7.70 -2.37
C THR A 105 7.08 -7.37 -1.26
N ARG A 106 7.12 -6.11 -0.79
CA ARG A 106 8.01 -5.70 0.31
C ARG A 106 7.43 -5.96 1.69
N GLN A 107 6.10 -5.95 1.83
CA GLN A 107 5.40 -6.31 3.07
C GLN A 107 4.39 -7.44 2.78
N PRO A 108 4.89 -8.65 2.49
CA PRO A 108 4.03 -9.77 2.15
C PRO A 108 3.19 -10.21 3.34
N PRO A 109 1.84 -10.14 3.26
CA PRO A 109 1.00 -10.60 4.34
C PRO A 109 1.12 -12.12 4.48
N PRO A 110 1.19 -12.67 5.70
CA PRO A 110 1.27 -14.11 5.91
C PRO A 110 0.14 -14.88 5.22
N GLY A 111 0.44 -16.07 4.71
CA GLY A 111 -0.55 -16.92 4.03
C GLY A 111 -0.98 -16.45 2.63
N THR A 112 -0.37 -15.40 2.09
CA THR A 112 -0.64 -14.93 0.72
C THR A 112 0.36 -15.48 -0.30
N LEU A 113 0.01 -15.36 -1.58
CA LEU A 113 0.94 -15.65 -2.68
C LEU A 113 2.21 -14.79 -2.63
N TYR A 114 2.14 -13.56 -2.10
CA TYR A 114 3.32 -12.71 -1.92
C TYR A 114 4.30 -13.30 -0.91
N ALA A 115 3.80 -13.81 0.22
CA ALA A 115 4.63 -14.46 1.23
C ALA A 115 5.28 -15.75 0.70
N ALA A 116 4.53 -16.56 -0.04
CA ALA A 116 5.07 -17.77 -0.66
C ALA A 116 6.19 -17.45 -1.67
N ARG A 117 6.01 -16.39 -2.48
CA ARG A 117 7.03 -15.93 -3.44
C ARG A 117 8.27 -15.38 -2.75
N ALA A 118 8.12 -14.61 -1.68
CA ALA A 118 9.24 -14.09 -0.90
C ALA A 118 10.10 -15.23 -0.31
N GLN A 119 9.45 -16.22 0.32
CA GLN A 119 10.14 -17.40 0.86
C GLN A 119 10.87 -18.20 -0.22
N ALA A 120 10.24 -18.38 -1.39
CA ALA A 120 10.87 -19.07 -2.52
C ALA A 120 12.10 -18.30 -3.06
N ALA A 121 12.02 -16.97 -3.11
CA ALA A 121 13.13 -16.11 -3.53
C ALA A 121 14.31 -16.18 -2.53
N GLU A 122 14.02 -16.13 -1.23
CA GLU A 122 15.02 -16.28 -0.17
C GLU A 122 15.71 -17.65 -0.20
N ALA A 123 14.94 -18.73 -0.36
CA ALA A 123 15.47 -20.09 -0.49
C ALA A 123 16.38 -20.22 -1.72
N SER A 124 16.00 -19.61 -2.85
CA SER A 124 16.80 -19.60 -4.08
C SER A 124 18.10 -18.81 -3.91
N ALA A 125 18.05 -17.67 -3.21
CA ALA A 125 19.23 -16.85 -2.92
C ALA A 125 20.22 -17.59 -1.98
N ALA A 126 19.70 -18.28 -0.96
CA ALA A 126 20.52 -19.09 -0.06
C ALA A 126 21.24 -20.23 -0.79
N ALA A 127 20.55 -20.92 -1.71
CA ALA A 127 21.14 -21.97 -2.54
C ALA A 127 22.26 -21.44 -3.45
N ALA A 128 22.08 -20.25 -4.04
CA ALA A 128 23.08 -19.61 -4.89
C ALA A 128 24.33 -19.14 -4.12
N GLY A 129 24.18 -18.76 -2.85
CA GLY A 129 25.30 -18.40 -1.96
C GLY A 129 26.16 -19.60 -1.54
N SER A 130 25.52 -20.73 -1.25
CA SER A 130 26.19 -21.99 -0.86
C SER A 130 27.08 -22.58 -1.96
N GLY A 131 26.69 -22.42 -3.23
CA GLY A 131 27.47 -22.92 -4.38
C GLY A 131 28.79 -22.20 -4.66
N ARG A 132 29.05 -21.03 -4.06
CA ARG A 132 30.27 -20.24 -4.32
C ARG A 132 31.42 -20.52 -3.36
N ILE A 133 31.20 -21.26 -2.26
CA ILE A 133 32.20 -21.46 -1.19
C ILE A 133 32.93 -22.82 -1.28
N GLY A 134 32.65 -23.63 -2.30
CA GLY A 134 33.17 -25.00 -2.44
C GLY A 134 34.19 -25.24 -3.56
N GLY A 135 34.75 -24.20 -4.19
CA GLY A 135 35.61 -24.36 -5.36
C GLY A 135 36.92 -23.58 -5.28
N SER A 136 37.97 -24.20 -4.73
CA SER A 136 39.31 -24.29 -5.34
C SER A 136 40.22 -25.24 -4.52
N PRO A 137 41.07 -26.03 -5.20
CA PRO A 137 41.90 -27.11 -4.63
C PRO A 137 43.13 -26.63 -3.84
#